data_AF-A0A2V6SP94-F1
#
_entry.id   AF-A0A2V6SP94-F1
#
_cell.length_a   1.000
_cell.length_b   1.000
_cell.length_c   1.000
_cell.angle_alpha   90.00
_cell.angle_beta   90.00
_cell.angle_gamma   90.00
#
_symmetry.space_group_name_H-M   'P 1'
#
loop_
_entity.id
_entity.type
_entity.pdbx_description
1 polymer ?
#
loop_
_entity_poly.entity_id
_entity_poly.type
_entity_poly.pdbx_seq_one_letter_code
_entity_poly.pdbx_strand_id
1 'polypeptide(L)'
;DDGDVFIGEYANGALGSVQTSYVAIGNYPGIEVRLYGSRGAVVCRLVEERGVAETIKVATPDAVEFRELEIPARFYPAGGHPKESWRTLFYANLIKDFIDEIVEGGERNQGGFEEGAAVQEVINAVERSFRERRWVDLPLDGGGPGGRPSGSL
;
A
#
# COMPACT_ATOMS: atom_id res chain seq x y z
N ASP A 1 -2.82 15.79 11.68
CA ASP A 1 -3.73 14.95 12.45
C ASP A 1 -2.90 13.94 13.23
N ASP A 2 -3.39 13.46 14.37
CA ASP A 2 -2.81 12.33 15.11
C ASP A 2 -3.24 10.97 14.51
N GLY A 3 -4.32 10.98 13.71
CA GLY A 3 -4.70 9.89 12.83
C GLY A 3 -5.87 10.24 11.91
N ASP A 4 -5.84 9.70 10.69
CA ASP A 4 -6.84 9.97 9.66
C ASP A 4 -7.57 8.69 9.27
N VAL A 5 -8.84 8.81 8.88
CA VAL A 5 -9.59 7.74 8.21
C VAL A 5 -10.29 8.33 7.00
N PHE A 6 -10.12 7.69 5.84
CA PHE A 6 -10.89 8.02 4.65
C PHE A 6 -11.39 6.76 3.95
N ILE A 7 -12.49 6.92 3.21
CA ILE A 7 -13.09 5.92 2.35
C ILE A 7 -13.03 6.40 0.90
N GLY A 8 -12.95 5.47 -0.04
CA GLY A 8 -12.87 5.79 -1.46
C GLY A 8 -13.45 4.69 -2.34
N GLU A 9 -13.82 5.10 -3.55
CA GLU A 9 -14.24 4.19 -4.63
C GLU A 9 -13.12 4.12 -5.67
N TYR A 10 -12.69 2.91 -6.02
CA TYR A 10 -11.70 2.70 -7.06
C TYR A 10 -12.38 2.70 -8.45
N ALA A 11 -11.61 3.00 -9.50
CA ALA A 11 -12.12 3.04 -10.88
C ALA A 11 -12.80 1.74 -11.36
N ASN A 12 -12.50 0.60 -10.73
CA ASN A 12 -13.12 -0.70 -11.01
C ASN A 12 -14.36 -1.00 -10.14
N GLY A 13 -14.84 -0.04 -9.35
CA GLY A 13 -15.97 -0.18 -8.44
C GLY A 13 -15.66 -0.85 -7.09
N ALA A 14 -14.39 -1.18 -6.81
CA ALA A 14 -14.01 -1.63 -5.48
C ALA A 14 -14.16 -0.48 -4.45
N LEU A 15 -14.50 -0.84 -3.22
CA LEU A 15 -14.53 0.10 -2.10
C LEU A 15 -13.29 -0.10 -1.23
N GLY A 16 -12.69 1.01 -0.79
CA GLY A 16 -11.53 1.02 0.09
C GLY A 16 -11.73 1.91 1.30
N SER A 17 -11.01 1.57 2.36
CA SER A 17 -10.82 2.45 3.51
C SER A 17 -9.34 2.43 3.90
N VAL A 18 -8.79 3.59 4.22
CA VAL A 18 -7.42 3.73 4.72
C VAL A 18 -7.49 4.40 6.07
N GLN A 19 -6.74 3.88 7.02
CA GLN A 19 -6.55 4.46 8.34
C GLN A 19 -5.06 4.65 8.60
N THR A 20 -4.70 5.84 9.09
CA THR A 20 -3.36 6.16 9.57
C THR A 20 -3.45 6.62 11.01
N SER A 21 -2.43 6.35 11.82
CA SER A 21 -2.29 6.95 13.15
C SER A 21 -0.87 6.82 13.68
N TYR A 22 -0.38 7.87 14.32
CA TYR A 22 0.88 7.85 15.08
C TYR A 22 0.67 7.60 16.58
N VAL A 23 -0.57 7.70 17.06
CA VAL A 23 -0.92 7.60 18.49
C VAL A 23 -1.71 6.32 18.84
N ALA A 24 -2.17 5.57 17.84
CA ALA A 24 -2.88 4.31 18.06
C ALA A 24 -1.96 3.28 18.72
N ILE A 25 -2.38 2.79 19.89
CA ILE A 25 -1.66 1.74 20.62
C ILE A 25 -1.81 0.42 19.85
N GLY A 26 -0.68 -0.21 19.54
CA GLY A 26 -0.60 -1.44 18.78
C GLY A 26 0.85 -1.71 18.38
N ASN A 27 1.04 -2.63 17.43
CA ASN A 27 2.37 -2.93 16.93
C ASN A 27 2.80 -1.84 15.93
N TYR A 28 3.65 -0.93 16.41
CA TYR A 28 4.21 0.19 15.66
C TYR A 28 5.74 0.04 15.53
N PRO A 29 6.35 0.42 14.40
CA PRO A 29 5.74 0.81 13.12
C PRO A 29 5.18 -0.40 12.35
N GLY A 30 4.20 -0.18 11.47
CA GLY A 30 3.67 -1.25 10.65
C GLY A 30 2.58 -0.84 9.66
N ILE A 31 2.29 -1.73 8.72
CA ILE A 31 1.26 -1.62 7.69
C ILE A 31 0.42 -2.89 7.71
N GLU A 32 -0.89 -2.74 7.55
CA GLU A 32 -1.81 -3.84 7.31
C GLU A 32 -2.64 -3.55 6.06
N VAL A 33 -2.71 -4.52 5.16
CA VAL A 33 -3.53 -4.46 3.95
C VAL A 33 -4.48 -5.65 3.96
N ARG A 34 -5.77 -5.39 3.77
CA ARG A 34 -6.80 -6.41 3.59
C ARG A 34 -7.45 -6.26 2.23
N LEU A 35 -7.44 -7.33 1.44
CA LEU A 35 -8.05 -7.37 0.11
C LEU A 35 -9.10 -8.47 0.10
N TYR A 36 -10.30 -8.15 -0.39
CA TYR A 36 -11.41 -9.08 -0.51
C TYR A 36 -11.92 -9.06 -1.95
N GLY A 37 -12.09 -10.25 -2.54
CA GLY A 37 -12.62 -10.40 -3.89
C GLY A 37 -13.38 -11.70 -4.07
N SER A 38 -13.98 -11.89 -5.24
CA SER A 38 -14.82 -13.05 -5.55
C SER A 38 -14.09 -14.40 -5.51
N ARG A 39 -12.75 -14.39 -5.63
CA ARG A 39 -11.91 -15.60 -5.60
C ARG A 39 -11.25 -15.86 -4.25
N GLY A 40 -11.43 -14.96 -3.28
CA GLY A 40 -10.81 -15.09 -1.96
C GLY A 40 -10.42 -13.76 -1.35
N ALA A 41 -9.73 -13.85 -0.22
CA ALA A 41 -9.24 -12.71 0.55
C ALA A 41 -7.79 -12.91 0.98
N VAL A 42 -7.07 -11.81 1.11
CA VAL A 42 -5.69 -11.73 1.58
C VAL A 42 -5.61 -10.70 2.71
N VAL A 43 -4.91 -11.05 3.78
CA VAL A 43 -4.47 -10.12 4.81
C VAL A 43 -2.95 -10.16 4.84
N CYS A 44 -2.31 -9.06 4.44
CA CYS A 44 -0.88 -8.85 4.59
C CYS A 44 -0.64 -7.94 5.79
N ARG A 45 0.23 -8.37 6.69
CA ARG A 45 0.71 -7.54 7.80
C ARG A 45 2.21 -7.43 7.65
N LEU A 46 2.71 -6.20 7.56
CA LEU A 46 4.12 -5.90 7.69
C LEU A 46 4.26 -5.13 9.00
N VAL A 47 4.43 -5.86 10.08
CA VAL A 47 4.54 -5.35 11.45
C VAL A 47 5.23 -6.41 12.31
N GLU A 48 6.06 -5.98 13.27
CA GLU A 48 6.74 -6.91 14.16
C GLU A 48 5.80 -7.46 15.24
N GLU A 49 5.43 -8.74 15.10
CA GLU A 49 4.53 -9.44 16.01
C GLU A 49 5.15 -10.77 16.42
N ARG A 50 5.37 -10.97 17.72
CA ARG A 50 5.93 -12.22 18.27
C ARG A 50 7.27 -12.61 17.61
N GLY A 51 8.10 -11.62 17.27
CA GLY A 51 9.42 -11.82 16.66
C GLY A 51 9.37 -12.14 15.17
N VAL A 52 8.25 -11.86 14.50
CA VAL A 52 8.07 -12.03 13.05
C VAL A 52 7.62 -10.69 12.47
N ALA A 53 8.35 -10.16 11.48
CA ALA A 53 8.14 -8.84 10.90
C ALA A 53 7.00 -8.79 9.87
N GLU A 54 6.52 -9.94 9.41
CA GLU A 54 5.48 -10.01 8.40
C GLU A 54 4.71 -11.33 8.41
N THR A 55 3.44 -11.25 8.03
CA THR A 55 2.59 -12.42 7.80
C THR A 55 1.68 -12.18 6.60
N ILE A 56 1.37 -13.26 5.89
CA ILE A 56 0.30 -13.28 4.88
C ILE A 56 -0.70 -14.37 5.23
N LYS A 57 -1.98 -14.01 5.26
CA LYS A 57 -3.08 -14.93 5.52
C LYS A 57 -4.06 -14.90 4.37
N VAL A 58 -4.58 -16.04 3.99
CA VAL A 58 -5.50 -16.19 2.85
C VAL A 58 -6.76 -16.95 3.24
N ALA A 59 -7.86 -16.62 2.58
CA ALA A 59 -9.11 -17.38 2.62
C ALA A 59 -9.67 -17.51 1.20
N THR A 60 -10.41 -18.58 0.93
CA THR A 60 -11.05 -18.85 -0.36
C THR A 60 -12.55 -19.13 -0.15
N PRO A 61 -13.39 -19.10 -1.21
CA PRO A 61 -14.81 -19.40 -1.07
C PRO A 61 -15.11 -20.80 -0.48
N ASP A 62 -14.23 -21.77 -0.71
CA ASP A 62 -14.30 -23.14 -0.19
C ASP A 62 -13.59 -23.34 1.16
N ALA A 63 -12.75 -22.39 1.58
CA ALA A 63 -12.04 -22.40 2.86
C ALA A 63 -12.00 -20.97 3.44
N VAL A 64 -13.10 -20.58 4.07
CA VAL A 64 -13.36 -19.18 4.49
C VAL A 64 -12.56 -18.73 5.72
N GLU A 65 -12.00 -19.67 6.49
CA GLU A 65 -11.13 -19.33 7.61
C GLU A 65 -9.73 -18.93 7.10
N PHE A 66 -9.23 -17.79 7.56
CA PHE A 66 -7.91 -17.31 7.20
C PHE A 66 -6.83 -18.27 7.72
N ARG A 67 -6.06 -18.83 6.79
CA ARG A 67 -4.85 -19.61 7.08
C ARG A 67 -3.61 -18.84 6.69
N GLU A 68 -2.58 -18.95 7.50
CA GLU A 68 -1.27 -18.35 7.21
C GLU A 68 -0.57 -19.12 6.07
N LEU A 69 0.10 -18.38 5.18
CA LEU A 69 1.03 -18.96 4.21
C LEU A 69 2.45 -18.57 4.55
N GLU A 70 3.38 -19.45 4.19
CA GLU A 70 4.80 -19.12 4.17
C GLU A 70 5.08 -18.10 3.07
N ILE A 71 5.81 -17.04 3.40
CA ILE A 71 6.30 -16.05 2.44
C ILE A 71 7.55 -16.66 1.76
N PRO A 72 7.53 -16.87 0.44
CA PRO A 72 8.65 -17.49 -0.25
C PRO A 72 9.98 -16.74 -0.07
N ALA A 73 11.07 -17.50 0.12
CA ALA A 73 12.43 -16.96 0.29
C ALA A 73 12.88 -15.96 -0.81
N ARG A 74 12.32 -16.07 -2.02
CA ARG A 74 12.60 -15.13 -3.14
C ARG A 74 12.14 -13.69 -2.91
N PHE A 75 11.27 -13.45 -1.92
CA PHE A 75 10.81 -12.12 -1.54
C PHE A 75 11.72 -11.45 -0.50
N TYR A 76 12.87 -12.05 -0.20
CA TYR A 76 13.86 -11.50 0.72
C TYR A 76 15.15 -11.15 -0.04
N PRO A 77 15.94 -10.21 0.49
CA PRO A 77 17.34 -10.05 0.09
C PRO A 77 18.14 -11.31 0.42
N ALA A 78 19.33 -11.44 -0.17
CA ALA A 78 20.22 -12.55 0.12
C ALA A 78 20.52 -12.64 1.63
N GLY A 79 20.16 -13.77 2.26
CA GLY A 79 20.31 -13.98 3.70
C GLY A 79 19.21 -13.36 4.57
N GLY A 80 18.22 -12.71 3.96
CA GLY A 80 17.08 -12.11 4.66
C GLY A 80 16.12 -13.16 5.24
N HIS A 81 15.49 -12.84 6.37
CA HIS A 81 14.52 -13.71 7.03
C HIS A 81 13.46 -12.89 7.81
N PRO A 82 12.21 -13.35 7.93
CA PRO A 82 11.14 -12.62 8.62
C PRO A 82 11.34 -12.42 10.14
N LYS A 83 12.45 -12.90 10.72
CA LYS A 83 12.77 -12.74 12.16
C LYS A 83 13.70 -11.55 12.42
N GLU A 84 14.12 -10.86 11.37
CA GLU A 84 14.83 -9.60 11.50
C GLU A 84 13.88 -8.50 11.99
N SER A 85 14.44 -7.39 12.48
CA SER A 85 13.61 -6.26 12.85
C SER A 85 12.82 -5.77 11.64
N TRP A 86 11.57 -5.34 11.87
CA TRP A 86 10.73 -4.77 10.80
C TRP A 86 11.44 -3.67 10.02
N ARG A 87 12.18 -2.79 10.72
CA ARG A 87 12.91 -1.67 10.10
C ARG A 87 13.97 -2.18 9.14
N THR A 88 14.78 -3.15 9.58
CA THR A 88 15.82 -3.75 8.74
C THR A 88 15.21 -4.41 7.52
N LEU A 89 14.21 -5.27 7.74
CA LEU A 89 13.60 -6.06 6.68
C LEU A 89 12.92 -5.18 5.60
N PHE A 90 12.18 -4.16 6.04
CA PHE A 90 11.48 -3.24 5.15
C PHE A 90 12.46 -2.46 4.27
N TYR A 91 13.43 -1.77 4.87
CA TYR A 91 14.37 -0.96 4.11
C TYR A 91 15.33 -1.82 3.27
N ALA A 92 15.73 -3.00 3.73
CA ALA A 92 16.58 -3.89 2.95
C ALA A 92 15.89 -4.37 1.67
N ASN A 93 14.58 -4.67 1.72
CA ASN A 93 13.80 -5.01 0.53
C ASN A 93 13.68 -3.84 -0.44
N LEU A 94 13.36 -2.62 0.05
CA LEU A 94 13.29 -1.43 -0.82
C LEU A 94 14.61 -1.15 -1.53
N ILE A 95 15.73 -1.25 -0.81
CA ILE A 95 17.07 -1.03 -1.38
C ILE A 95 17.42 -2.12 -2.39
N LYS A 96 17.13 -3.39 -2.07
CA LYS A 96 17.33 -4.52 -2.98
C LYS A 96 16.56 -4.31 -4.28
N ASP A 97 15.25 -4.05 -4.21
CA ASP A 97 14.42 -3.87 -5.40
C ASP A 97 14.88 -2.67 -6.23
N PHE A 98 15.24 -1.55 -5.60
CA PHE A 98 15.79 -0.38 -6.30
C PHE A 98 17.10 -0.70 -7.04
N ILE A 99 18.03 -1.44 -6.41
CA ILE A 99 19.29 -1.84 -7.05
C ILE A 99 19.03 -2.81 -8.21
N ASP A 100 18.15 -3.80 -8.00
CA ASP A 100 17.79 -4.77 -9.03
C ASP A 100 17.21 -4.08 -10.26
N GLU A 101 16.32 -3.10 -10.08
CA GLU A 101 15.74 -2.32 -11.19
C GLU A 101 16.81 -1.57 -12.00
N ILE A 102 17.81 -0.98 -11.33
CA ILE A 102 18.93 -0.29 -11.98
C ILE A 102 19.82 -1.26 -12.76
N VAL A 103 20.15 -2.41 -12.16
CA VAL A 103 21.10 -3.37 -12.73
C VAL A 103 20.46 -4.19 -13.85
N GLU A 104 19.21 -4.63 -13.67
CA GLU A 104 18.47 -5.39 -14.68
C GLU A 104 18.16 -4.55 -15.91
N GLY A 105 17.95 -3.23 -15.74
CA GLY A 105 17.74 -2.29 -16.85
C GLY A 105 16.55 -2.67 -17.72
N GLY A 106 15.32 -2.39 -17.25
CA GLY A 106 14.10 -2.69 -17.97
C GLY A 106 12.88 -1.93 -17.44
N GLU A 107 11.69 -2.36 -17.86
CA GLU A 107 10.41 -1.70 -17.52
C GLU A 107 9.89 -2.05 -16.11
N ARG A 108 10.54 -3.00 -15.40
CA ARG A 108 10.17 -3.35 -14.03
C ARG A 108 10.40 -2.13 -13.14
N ASN A 109 9.35 -1.66 -12.49
CA ASN A 109 9.38 -0.53 -11.58
C ASN A 109 8.31 -0.72 -10.47
N GLN A 110 8.70 -0.69 -9.20
CA GLN A 110 7.81 -0.82 -8.04
C GLN A 110 7.11 0.50 -7.61
N GLY A 111 7.18 1.53 -8.46
CA GLY A 111 6.55 2.85 -8.28
C GLY A 111 7.47 3.97 -8.74
N GLY A 112 7.02 4.76 -9.71
CA GLY A 112 7.75 5.90 -10.25
C GLY A 112 7.25 7.24 -9.72
N PHE A 113 7.71 8.32 -10.35
CA PHE A 113 7.25 9.67 -10.01
C PHE A 113 5.80 9.92 -10.41
N GLU A 114 5.29 9.24 -11.43
CA GLU A 114 3.89 9.34 -11.85
C GLU A 114 2.96 8.74 -10.79
N GLU A 115 3.27 7.55 -10.28
CA GLU A 115 2.56 6.93 -9.16
C GLU A 115 2.66 7.78 -7.89
N GLY A 116 3.85 8.35 -7.62
CA GLY A 116 4.05 9.27 -6.51
C GLY A 116 3.17 10.53 -6.62
N ALA A 117 3.03 11.10 -7.81
CA ALA A 117 2.16 12.23 -8.06
C ALA A 117 0.68 11.88 -7.88
N ALA A 118 0.25 10.69 -8.33
CA ALA A 118 -1.11 10.20 -8.12
C ALA A 118 -1.42 9.99 -6.62
N VAL A 119 -0.48 9.44 -5.84
CA VAL A 119 -0.62 9.32 -4.38
C VAL A 119 -0.73 10.70 -3.73
N GLN A 120 0.07 11.67 -4.17
CA GLN A 120 -0.02 13.05 -3.65
C GLN A 120 -1.37 13.70 -3.98
N GLU A 121 -1.94 13.42 -5.16
CA GLU A 121 -3.27 13.91 -5.53
C GLU A 121 -4.36 13.33 -4.61
N VAL A 122 -4.28 12.04 -4.25
CA VAL A 122 -5.18 11.42 -3.26
C VAL A 122 -5.07 12.13 -1.90
N ILE A 123 -3.85 12.43 -1.44
CA ILE A 123 -3.64 13.16 -0.18
C ILE A 123 -4.33 14.54 -0.23
N ASN A 124 -4.17 15.26 -1.33
CA ASN A 124 -4.81 16.56 -1.53
C ASN A 124 -6.35 16.43 -1.57
N ALA A 125 -6.87 15.37 -2.18
CA ALA A 125 -8.31 15.11 -2.24
C ALA A 125 -8.88 14.79 -0.84
N VAL A 126 -8.16 14.03 -0.02
CA VAL A 126 -8.54 13.75 1.38
C VAL A 126 -8.56 15.03 2.21
N GLU A 127 -7.56 15.90 2.07
CA GLU A 127 -7.54 17.20 2.75
C GLU A 127 -8.73 18.08 2.33
N ARG A 128 -9.03 18.13 1.02
CA ARG A 128 -10.19 18.85 0.49
C ARG A 128 -11.51 18.29 1.01
N SER A 129 -11.65 16.97 1.02
CA SER A 129 -12.81 16.26 1.55
C SER A 129 -13.05 16.58 3.02
N PHE A 130 -11.99 16.57 3.84
CA PHE A 130 -12.06 16.95 5.25
C PHE A 130 -12.57 18.38 5.45
N ARG A 131 -12.04 19.35 4.68
CA ARG A 131 -12.44 20.77 4.78
C ARG A 131 -13.87 21.01 4.30
N GLU A 132 -14.24 20.40 3.19
CA GLU A 132 -15.53 20.63 2.53
C GLU A 132 -16.64 19.69 3.04
N ARG A 133 -16.30 18.67 3.83
CA ARG A 133 -17.21 17.67 4.39
C ARG A 133 -18.07 16.97 3.33
N ARG A 134 -17.47 16.59 2.21
CA ARG A 134 -18.14 15.93 1.09
C ARG A 134 -17.18 15.04 0.30
N TRP A 135 -17.76 14.15 -0.50
CA TRP A 135 -17.01 13.40 -1.51
C TRP A 135 -16.31 14.34 -2.49
N VAL A 136 -15.09 13.96 -2.86
CA VAL A 136 -14.22 14.66 -3.83
C VAL A 136 -13.84 13.64 -4.89
N ASP A 137 -14.15 13.95 -6.14
CA ASP A 137 -13.81 13.10 -7.27
C ASP A 137 -12.34 13.30 -7.68
N LEU A 138 -11.77 12.25 -8.27
CA LEU A 138 -10.45 12.28 -8.90
C LEU A 138 -10.61 12.11 -10.41
N PRO A 139 -9.73 12.74 -11.22
CA PRO A 139 -8.65 13.64 -10.82
C PRO A 139 -9.19 14.98 -10.28
N LEU A 140 -8.38 15.69 -9.50
CA LEU A 140 -8.73 17.03 -9.02
C LEU A 140 -8.70 18.01 -10.21
N ASP A 141 -9.80 18.70 -10.47
CA ASP A 141 -9.88 19.72 -11.54
C ASP A 141 -8.82 20.83 -11.34
N GLY A 142 -7.72 20.73 -12.09
CA GLY A 142 -6.66 21.73 -12.23
C GLY A 142 -5.76 21.95 -11.01
N GLY A 143 -4.58 21.30 -10.95
CA GLY A 143 -3.48 21.79 -10.10
C GLY A 143 -2.41 20.79 -9.64
N GLY A 144 -1.57 20.31 -10.56
CA GLY A 144 -0.27 19.68 -10.29
C GLY A 144 0.57 19.63 -11.57
N PRO A 145 1.92 19.74 -11.53
CA PRO A 145 2.76 19.99 -12.72
C PRO A 145 2.81 18.74 -13.60
N GLY A 146 1.78 18.56 -14.43
CA GLY A 146 1.62 17.36 -15.26
C GLY A 146 0.24 17.22 -15.88
N GLY A 147 -0.76 18.02 -15.47
CA GLY A 147 -2.08 18.03 -16.09
C GLY A 147 -2.00 18.37 -17.59
N ARG A 148 -2.10 17.35 -18.45
CA ARG A 148 -2.31 17.57 -19.89
C ARG A 148 -3.63 18.32 -20.07
N PRO A 149 -3.67 19.42 -20.86
CA PRO A 149 -4.93 20.05 -21.17
C PRO A 149 -5.80 19.05 -21.92
N SER A 150 -7.06 18.94 -21.50
CA SER A 150 -8.13 18.30 -22.26
C SER A 150 -8.33 19.08 -23.56
N GLY A 151 -7.57 18.72 -24.58
CA GLY A 151 -7.72 19.23 -25.94
C GLY A 151 -8.36 18.14 -26.80
N SER A 152 -9.62 18.35 -27.16
CA SER A 152 -10.25 17.69 -28.28
C SER A 152 -9.59 18.13 -29.58
N LEU A 153 -8.99 17.19 -30.32
CA LEU A 153 -8.94 17.14 -31.79
C LEU A 153 -9.01 15.68 -32.22
#